data_AF-A0A4W5NVV1-F1
#
_entry.id   AF-A0A4W5NVV1-F1
#
_cell.length_a   1.000
_cell.length_b   1.000
_cell.length_c   1.000
_cell.angle_alpha   90.00
_cell.angle_beta   90.00
_cell.angle_gamma   90.00
#
_symmetry.space_group_name_H-M   'P 1'
#
loop_
_entity.id
_entity.type
_entity.pdbx_description
1 polymer ?
#
loop_
_entity_poly.entity_id
_entity_poly.type
_entity_poly.pdbx_seq_one_letter_code
_entity_poly.pdbx_strand_id
1 'polypeptide(L)'
;MFCLFDCLTEFPGCCLDESCGETVASSLASENSHLTELDLSYNKLTDTGVERICPGLMSPHCELKILRLVCCEVTSCGSLSLALAASQLQELHLSCNTLGNMGLKRLSAGLEDPHCQIQKLGLRQYNLSELSCESLASVLCSNSTLSELDLREE
;
A
#
# COMPACT_ATOMS: atom_id res chain seq x y z
N MET A 1 -15.45 -2.53 -23.94
CA MET A 1 -14.51 -3.67 -23.93
C MET A 1 -14.44 -4.10 -22.48
N PHE A 2 -15.20 -5.14 -22.14
CA PHE A 2 -15.38 -5.61 -20.77
C PHE A 2 -14.25 -6.56 -20.44
N CYS A 3 -13.48 -6.30 -19.38
CA CYS A 3 -12.65 -7.32 -18.76
C CYS A 3 -13.40 -7.82 -17.53
N LEU A 4 -13.88 -9.07 -17.61
CA LEU A 4 -14.30 -9.84 -16.46
C LEU A 4 -13.09 -10.02 -15.55
N PHE A 5 -13.16 -9.50 -14.32
CA PHE A 5 -12.17 -9.79 -13.29
C PHE A 5 -12.51 -11.14 -12.68
N ASP A 6 -11.83 -12.18 -13.16
CA ASP A 6 -11.76 -13.46 -12.48
C ASP A 6 -10.88 -13.35 -11.23
N CYS A 7 -11.26 -14.12 -10.22
CA CYS A 7 -10.55 -14.36 -8.97
C CYS A 7 -9.07 -14.70 -9.25
N LEU A 8 -8.14 -14.00 -8.58
CA LEU A 8 -6.66 -14.05 -8.75
C LEU A 8 -6.09 -13.24 -9.92
N THR A 9 -6.09 -11.90 -9.83
CA THR A 9 -5.27 -11.08 -10.73
C THR A 9 -3.94 -10.74 -10.09
N GLU A 10 -2.99 -11.67 -10.21
CA GLU A 10 -1.56 -11.37 -10.17
C GLU A 10 -1.22 -10.54 -11.43
N PHE A 11 -0.73 -9.30 -11.28
CA PHE A 11 -0.13 -8.53 -12.39
C PHE A 11 1.40 -8.36 -12.28
N PRO A 12 2.21 -9.40 -11.97
CA PRO A 12 3.66 -9.26 -11.99
C PRO A 12 4.13 -9.10 -13.45
N GLY A 13 4.53 -7.88 -13.83
CA GLY A 13 5.15 -7.61 -15.12
C GLY A 13 4.20 -7.30 -16.29
N CYS A 14 2.92 -7.05 -16.04
CA CYS A 14 2.12 -6.28 -17.01
C CYS A 14 2.60 -4.83 -16.92
N CYS A 15 2.89 -4.14 -18.03
CA CYS A 15 3.28 -2.73 -18.02
C CYS A 15 2.15 -1.81 -17.51
N LEU A 16 1.79 -1.90 -16.23
CA LEU A 16 0.94 -0.99 -15.51
C LEU A 16 1.78 0.27 -15.27
N ASP A 17 1.79 1.14 -16.26
CA ASP A 17 2.32 2.48 -16.11
C ASP A 17 1.36 3.34 -15.27
N GLU A 18 1.76 4.58 -14.99
CA GLU A 18 0.97 5.54 -14.20
C GLU A 18 -0.48 5.70 -14.74
N SER A 19 -0.71 5.48 -16.04
CA SER A 19 -2.03 5.63 -16.66
C SER A 19 -3.03 4.56 -16.21
N CYS A 20 -2.52 3.40 -15.79
CA CYS A 20 -3.36 2.28 -15.34
C CYS A 20 -3.93 2.50 -13.94
N GLY A 21 -3.36 3.43 -13.15
CA GLY A 21 -3.80 3.70 -11.78
C GLY A 21 -5.27 4.12 -11.67
N GLU A 22 -5.79 4.89 -12.65
CA GLU A 22 -7.20 5.29 -12.68
C GLU A 22 -8.15 4.10 -12.95
N THR A 23 -7.70 3.15 -13.77
CA THR A 23 -8.47 1.95 -14.09
C THR A 23 -8.54 1.02 -12.87
N VAL A 24 -7.43 0.85 -12.17
CA VAL A 24 -7.37 0.12 -10.90
C VAL A 24 -8.25 0.79 -9.85
N ALA A 25 -8.14 2.11 -9.68
CA ALA A 25 -8.97 2.86 -8.74
C ALA A 25 -10.46 2.72 -9.01
N SER A 26 -10.87 2.83 -10.28
CA SER A 26 -12.26 2.66 -10.70
C SER A 26 -12.77 1.24 -10.43
N SER A 27 -11.91 0.24 -10.61
CA SER A 27 -12.23 -1.17 -10.34
C SER A 27 -12.39 -1.43 -8.84
N LEU A 28 -11.52 -0.85 -8.00
CA LEU A 28 -11.61 -0.92 -6.53
C LEU A 28 -12.85 -0.19 -5.99
N ALA A 29 -13.25 0.91 -6.64
CA ALA A 29 -14.39 1.70 -6.21
C ALA A 29 -15.75 1.16 -6.69
N SER A 30 -15.76 0.12 -7.54
CA SER A 30 -16.99 -0.45 -8.09
C SER A 30 -17.80 -1.17 -7.01
N GLU A 31 -19.12 -0.97 -6.98
CA GLU A 31 -20.03 -1.64 -6.03
C GLU A 31 -20.03 -3.17 -6.13
N ASN A 32 -19.59 -3.72 -7.28
CA ASN A 32 -19.49 -5.17 -7.50
C ASN A 32 -18.06 -5.69 -7.33
N SER A 33 -17.15 -4.88 -6.79
CA SER A 33 -15.77 -5.27 -6.56
C SER A 33 -15.69 -6.11 -5.29
N HIS A 34 -15.39 -7.39 -5.45
CA HIS A 34 -15.12 -8.32 -4.35
C HIS A 34 -13.62 -8.61 -4.23
N LEU A 35 -12.78 -7.70 -4.72
CA LEU A 35 -11.34 -7.88 -4.71
C LEU A 35 -10.81 -7.69 -3.30
N THR A 36 -10.35 -8.78 -2.69
CA THR A 36 -9.79 -8.77 -1.33
C THR A 36 -8.26 -8.67 -1.33
N GLU A 37 -7.61 -9.06 -2.43
CA GLU A 37 -6.16 -9.06 -2.56
C GLU A 37 -5.75 -8.49 -3.93
N LEU A 38 -4.74 -7.61 -3.92
CA LEU A 38 -4.22 -6.98 -5.11
C LEU A 38 -2.70 -6.94 -5.04
N ASP A 39 -2.06 -7.60 -6.00
CA ASP A 39 -0.62 -7.57 -6.16
C ASP A 39 -0.24 -6.76 -7.41
N LEU A 40 0.42 -5.63 -7.17
CA LEU A 40 0.96 -4.75 -8.20
C LEU A 40 2.50 -4.72 -8.17
N SER A 41 3.12 -5.67 -7.47
CA SER A 41 4.56 -5.73 -7.31
C SER A 41 5.29 -5.82 -8.65
N TYR A 42 6.52 -5.31 -8.69
CA TYR A 42 7.40 -5.27 -9.86
C TYR A 42 6.86 -4.44 -11.04
N ASN A 43 5.97 -3.48 -10.76
CA ASN A 43 5.47 -2.52 -11.73
C ASN A 43 5.98 -1.10 -11.44
N LYS A 44 6.33 -0.34 -12.48
CA LYS A 44 6.82 1.04 -12.36
C LYS A 44 5.67 2.02 -12.11
N LEU A 45 5.04 1.92 -10.93
CA LEU A 45 3.96 2.80 -10.52
C LEU A 45 4.48 4.17 -10.08
N THR A 46 5.59 4.18 -9.34
CA THR A 46 6.13 5.36 -8.65
C THR A 46 5.09 5.99 -7.70
N ASP A 47 5.37 7.18 -7.16
CA ASP A 47 4.45 7.88 -6.26
C ASP A 47 3.16 8.32 -6.96
N THR A 48 3.24 8.67 -8.25
CA THR A 48 2.11 9.15 -9.07
C THR A 48 1.10 8.03 -9.33
N GLY A 49 1.56 6.81 -9.63
CA GLY A 49 0.71 5.64 -9.80
C GLY A 49 -0.02 5.27 -8.51
N VAL A 50 0.69 5.29 -7.37
CA VAL A 50 0.08 5.05 -6.06
C VAL A 50 -0.96 6.14 -5.72
N GLU A 51 -0.66 7.40 -5.99
CA GLU A 51 -1.60 8.51 -5.81
C GLU A 51 -2.89 8.31 -6.60
N ARG A 52 -2.80 7.81 -7.84
CA ARG A 52 -3.97 7.50 -8.67
C ARG A 52 -4.82 6.34 -8.15
N ILE A 53 -4.21 5.36 -7.49
CA ILE A 53 -4.90 4.19 -6.93
C ILE A 53 -5.62 4.53 -5.62
N CYS A 54 -5.08 5.45 -4.82
CA CYS A 54 -5.56 5.78 -3.48
C CYS A 54 -7.06 6.16 -3.40
N PRO A 55 -7.65 6.94 -4.34
CA PRO A 55 -9.09 7.20 -4.35
C PRO A 55 -9.94 5.93 -4.38
N GLY A 56 -9.48 4.88 -5.08
CA GLY A 56 -10.16 3.58 -5.11
C GLY A 56 -10.09 2.87 -3.75
N LEU A 57 -8.92 2.90 -3.10
CA LEU A 57 -8.73 2.32 -1.76
C LEU A 57 -9.61 2.99 -0.69
N MET A 58 -9.88 4.28 -0.84
CA MET A 58 -10.71 5.08 0.07
C MET A 58 -12.21 4.99 -0.24
N SER A 59 -12.60 4.27 -1.30
CA SER A 59 -14.01 4.08 -1.63
C SER A 59 -14.70 3.24 -0.55
N PRO A 60 -15.93 3.59 -0.12
CA PRO A 60 -16.69 2.76 0.82
C PRO A 60 -17.04 1.37 0.24
N HIS A 61 -16.95 1.19 -1.08
CA HIS A 61 -17.18 -0.08 -1.76
C HIS A 61 -15.91 -0.94 -1.88
N CYS A 62 -14.75 -0.44 -1.46
CA CYS A 62 -13.50 -1.18 -1.54
C CYS A 62 -13.41 -2.24 -0.44
N GLU A 63 -13.40 -3.51 -0.84
CA GLU A 63 -13.26 -4.66 0.07
C GLU A 63 -11.81 -5.14 0.24
N LEU A 64 -10.85 -4.43 -0.36
CA LEU A 64 -9.44 -4.82 -0.41
C LEU A 64 -8.83 -4.90 1.00
N LYS A 65 -8.24 -6.07 1.31
CA LYS A 65 -7.58 -6.37 2.58
C LYS A 65 -6.07 -6.44 2.44
N ILE A 66 -5.58 -6.93 1.31
CA ILE A 66 -4.15 -7.12 1.07
C ILE A 66 -3.73 -6.31 -0.16
N LEU A 67 -2.72 -5.46 0.02
CA LEU A 67 -2.09 -4.71 -1.06
C LEU A 67 -0.58 -4.97 -1.09
N ARG A 68 -0.08 -5.46 -2.22
CA ARG A 68 1.35 -5.65 -2.45
C ARG A 68 1.85 -4.65 -3.50
N LEU A 69 2.84 -3.85 -3.09
CA LEU A 69 3.51 -2.82 -3.88
C LEU A 69 5.03 -3.04 -3.83
N VAL A 70 5.50 -4.29 -3.87
CA VAL A 70 6.92 -4.62 -3.75
C VAL A 70 7.66 -4.20 -5.03
N CYS A 71 8.84 -3.58 -4.91
CA CYS A 71 9.62 -3.11 -6.07
C CYS A 71 8.85 -2.17 -7.03
N CYS A 72 8.04 -1.23 -6.53
CA CYS A 72 7.21 -0.33 -7.34
C CYS A 72 7.79 1.07 -7.59
N GLU A 73 9.07 1.30 -7.22
CA GLU A 73 9.73 2.62 -7.27
C GLU A 73 9.02 3.71 -6.42
N VAL A 74 8.30 3.32 -5.38
CA VAL A 74 7.63 4.25 -4.46
C VAL A 74 8.69 4.94 -3.59
N THR A 75 8.59 6.26 -3.44
CA THR A 75 9.52 7.05 -2.64
C THR A 75 8.84 7.87 -1.55
N SER A 76 7.56 8.19 -1.72
CA SER A 76 6.79 9.04 -0.82
C SER A 76 5.41 8.43 -0.55
N CYS A 77 5.23 7.87 0.65
CA CYS A 77 3.95 7.33 1.12
C CYS A 77 2.91 8.41 1.51
N GLY A 78 2.90 9.58 0.86
CA GLY A 78 1.99 10.67 1.23
C GLY A 78 0.52 10.33 0.99
N SER A 79 0.15 10.04 -0.25
CA SER A 79 -1.20 9.59 -0.62
C SER A 79 -1.57 8.28 0.08
N LEU A 80 -0.62 7.34 0.16
CA LEU A 80 -0.83 6.06 0.83
C LEU A 80 -1.15 6.24 2.32
N SER A 81 -0.45 7.14 3.04
CA SER A 81 -0.71 7.40 4.47
C SER A 81 -2.14 7.85 4.74
N LEU A 82 -2.71 8.69 3.87
CA LEU A 82 -4.11 9.11 3.95
C LEU A 82 -5.06 7.95 3.64
N ALA A 83 -4.71 7.12 2.64
CA ALA A 83 -5.50 5.96 2.30
C ALA A 83 -5.53 4.90 3.41
N LEU A 84 -4.47 4.74 4.20
CA LEU A 84 -4.46 3.80 5.35
C LEU A 84 -5.52 4.15 6.40
N ALA A 85 -5.71 5.43 6.70
CA ALA A 85 -6.71 5.89 7.65
C ALA A 85 -8.16 5.75 7.14
N ALA A 86 -8.35 5.71 5.82
CA ALA A 86 -9.67 5.72 5.18
C ALA A 86 -10.04 4.41 4.45
N SER A 87 -9.15 3.42 4.45
CA SER A 87 -9.36 2.13 3.78
C SER A 87 -9.68 1.01 4.76
N GLN A 88 -9.98 -0.16 4.19
CA GLN A 88 -10.24 -1.40 4.92
C GLN A 88 -9.04 -2.37 4.90
N LEU A 89 -7.85 -1.86 4.51
CA LEU A 89 -6.63 -2.64 4.38
C LEU A 89 -6.14 -3.18 5.72
N GLN A 90 -5.69 -4.43 5.69
CA GLN A 90 -5.17 -5.16 6.85
C GLN A 90 -3.71 -5.60 6.64
N GLU A 91 -3.28 -5.75 5.39
CA GLU A 91 -1.93 -6.18 5.03
C GLU A 91 -1.38 -5.30 3.91
N LEU A 92 -0.18 -4.76 4.13
CA LEU A 92 0.51 -3.89 3.18
C LEU A 92 1.97 -4.34 3.02
N HIS A 93 2.40 -4.53 1.78
CA HIS A 93 3.79 -4.85 1.46
C HIS A 93 4.41 -3.76 0.59
N LEU A 94 5.45 -3.13 1.14
CA LEU A 94 6.22 -2.03 0.53
C LEU A 94 7.71 -2.37 0.42
N SER A 95 8.08 -3.63 0.61
CA SER A 95 9.45 -4.11 0.50
C SER A 95 10.11 -3.71 -0.83
N CYS A 96 11.42 -3.47 -0.80
CA CYS A 96 12.21 -3.10 -1.99
C CYS A 96 11.79 -1.80 -2.70
N ASN A 97 11.09 -0.89 -2.01
CA ASN A 97 10.92 0.51 -2.42
C ASN A 97 11.96 1.43 -1.77
N THR A 98 12.11 2.66 -2.27
CA THR A 98 13.09 3.64 -1.78
C THR A 98 12.40 4.79 -1.03
N LEU A 99 11.67 4.47 0.03
CA LEU A 99 10.82 5.43 0.78
C LEU A 99 11.60 6.59 1.44
N GLY A 100 12.89 6.40 1.69
CA GLY A 100 13.72 7.36 2.42
C GLY A 100 13.15 7.74 3.80
N ASN A 101 13.76 8.73 4.45
CA ASN A 101 13.34 9.15 5.79
C ASN A 101 11.96 9.81 5.79
N MET A 102 11.67 10.64 4.77
CA MET A 102 10.41 11.38 4.69
C MET A 102 9.23 10.48 4.32
N GLY A 103 9.42 9.51 3.42
CA GLY A 103 8.38 8.55 3.07
C GLY A 103 8.04 7.63 4.24
N LEU A 104 9.04 7.15 4.98
CA LEU A 104 8.82 6.36 6.19
C LEU A 104 8.12 7.17 7.29
N LYS A 105 8.51 8.44 7.51
CA LYS A 105 7.82 9.30 8.47
C LYS A 105 6.34 9.51 8.13
N ARG A 106 6.01 9.67 6.84
CA ARG A 106 4.61 9.78 6.38
C ARG A 106 3.86 8.46 6.55
N LEU A 107 4.50 7.34 6.22
CA LEU A 107 3.93 6.02 6.44
C LEU A 107 3.63 5.78 7.92
N SER A 108 4.58 6.08 8.82
CA SER A 108 4.38 6.01 10.26
C SER A 108 3.19 6.85 10.71
N ALA A 109 3.06 8.09 10.25
CA ALA A 109 1.92 8.94 10.61
C ALA A 109 0.56 8.34 10.18
N GLY A 110 0.50 7.70 9.01
CA GLY A 110 -0.72 6.99 8.56
C GLY A 110 -1.00 5.71 9.34
N LEU A 111 0.04 5.02 9.81
CA LEU A 111 -0.09 3.86 10.69
C LEU A 111 -0.51 4.27 12.10
N GLU A 112 -0.05 5.40 12.63
CA GLU A 112 -0.44 5.91 13.95
C GLU A 112 -1.88 6.47 13.99
N ASP A 113 -2.54 6.61 12.85
CA ASP A 113 -3.93 7.04 12.79
C ASP A 113 -4.85 6.01 13.50
N PRO A 114 -5.75 6.44 14.40
CA PRO A 114 -6.62 5.53 15.14
C PRO A 114 -7.63 4.76 14.26
N HIS A 115 -7.85 5.21 13.02
CA HIS A 115 -8.69 4.53 12.05
C HIS A 115 -7.91 3.53 11.17
N CYS A 116 -6.58 3.49 11.28
CA CYS A 116 -5.76 2.56 10.53
C CYS A 116 -5.98 1.10 10.98
N GLN A 117 -6.27 0.22 10.01
CA GLN A 117 -6.62 -1.18 10.26
C GLN A 117 -5.50 -2.17 9.91
N ILE A 118 -4.31 -1.67 9.53
CA ILE A 118 -3.17 -2.50 9.16
C ILE A 118 -2.73 -3.35 10.36
N GLN A 119 -2.71 -4.66 10.16
CA GLN A 119 -2.25 -5.67 11.11
C GLN A 119 -0.90 -6.23 10.73
N LYS A 120 -0.60 -6.26 9.43
CA LYS A 120 0.63 -6.81 8.86
C LYS A 120 1.29 -5.83 7.92
N LEU A 121 2.58 -5.62 8.10
CA LEU A 121 3.37 -4.68 7.30
C LEU A 121 4.67 -5.33 6.85
N GLY A 122 4.84 -5.49 5.54
CA GLY A 122 6.10 -5.87 4.90
C GLY A 122 6.90 -4.62 4.53
N LEU A 123 8.06 -4.41 5.15
CA LEU A 123 8.89 -3.21 4.99
C LEU A 123 10.39 -3.50 4.95
N ARG A 124 10.83 -4.34 4.02
CA ARG A 124 12.27 -4.47 3.78
C ARG A 124 12.83 -3.21 3.14
N GLN A 125 13.76 -2.56 3.84
CA GLN A 125 14.48 -1.37 3.40
C GLN A 125 15.99 -1.62 3.51
N TYR A 126 16.73 -1.35 2.43
CA TYR A 126 18.17 -1.66 2.37
C TYR A 126 19.05 -0.74 3.24
N ASN A 127 18.56 0.45 3.61
CA ASN A 127 19.30 1.44 4.39
C ASN A 127 18.36 2.22 5.33
N LEU A 128 17.87 1.58 6.39
CA LEU A 128 17.12 2.30 7.43
C LEU A 128 18.06 3.21 8.22
N SER A 129 17.73 4.50 8.30
CA SER A 129 18.43 5.43 9.18
C SER A 129 17.92 5.32 10.62
N GLU A 130 18.66 5.90 11.58
CA GLU A 130 18.23 5.98 12.98
C GLU A 130 16.86 6.64 13.13
N LEU A 131 16.61 7.73 12.39
CA LEU A 131 15.32 8.44 12.37
C LEU A 131 14.18 7.57 11.83
N SER A 132 14.48 6.73 10.85
CA SER A 132 13.52 5.78 10.29
C SER A 132 13.16 4.70 11.31
N CYS A 133 14.15 4.16 12.02
CA CYS A 133 13.94 3.20 13.10
C CYS A 133 13.13 3.79 14.26
N GLU A 134 13.41 5.03 14.66
CA GLU A 134 12.63 5.74 15.69
C GLU A 134 11.16 5.90 15.26
N SER A 135 10.93 6.27 13.99
CA SER A 135 9.57 6.41 13.46
C SER A 135 8.80 5.08 13.43
N LEU A 136 9.46 3.96 13.10
CA LEU A 136 8.84 2.64 13.14
C LEU A 136 8.63 2.14 14.58
N ALA A 137 9.57 2.43 15.49
CA ALA A 137 9.43 2.10 16.90
C ALA A 137 8.26 2.86 17.56
N SER A 138 8.04 4.12 17.18
CA SER A 138 6.87 4.91 17.62
C SER A 138 5.55 4.23 17.23
N VAL A 139 5.43 3.78 15.98
CA VAL A 139 4.26 3.04 15.50
C VAL A 139 4.03 1.80 16.36
N LEU A 140 5.05 0.98 16.58
CA LEU A 140 4.94 -0.26 17.38
C LEU A 140 4.55 0.00 18.85
N CYS A 141 4.81 1.20 19.38
CA CYS A 141 4.45 1.57 20.75
C CYS A 141 3.05 2.19 20.87
N SER A 142 2.53 2.80 19.80
CA SER A 142 1.32 3.62 19.82
C SER A 142 0.14 3.02 19.06
N ASN A 143 0.43 2.35 17.94
CA ASN A 143 -0.56 1.63 17.17
C ASN A 143 -0.89 0.29 17.87
N SER A 144 -2.18 0.03 18.08
CA SER A 144 -2.68 -1.19 18.72
C SER A 144 -3.14 -2.28 17.75
N THR A 145 -3.17 -2.00 16.44
CA THR A 145 -3.67 -2.88 15.38
C THR A 145 -2.54 -3.66 14.70
N LEU A 146 -1.37 -3.06 14.50
CA LEU A 146 -0.19 -3.65 13.88
C LEU A 146 0.41 -4.71 14.81
N SER A 147 0.32 -5.97 14.37
CA SER A 147 0.75 -7.14 15.14
C SER A 147 1.93 -7.87 14.49
N GLU A 148 2.17 -7.65 13.20
CA GLU A 148 3.23 -8.29 12.44
C GLU A 148 3.99 -7.25 11.59
N LEU A 149 5.31 -7.15 11.82
CA LEU A 149 6.22 -6.37 11.00
C LEU A 149 7.22 -7.34 10.37
N ASP A 150 7.13 -7.53 9.06
CA ASP A 150 8.08 -8.34 8.30
C ASP A 150 9.14 -7.46 7.63
N LEU A 151 10.40 -7.75 7.92
CA LEU A 151 11.57 -7.08 7.34
C LEU A 151 12.40 -8.03 6.46
N ARG A 152 11.92 -9.26 6.22
CA ARG A 152 12.60 -10.30 5.43
C ARG A 152 12.46 -10.05 3.93
N GLU A 153 13.20 -10.84 3.14
CA GLU A 153 12.97 -10.93 1.69
C GLU A 153 11.67 -11.69 1.44
N GLU A 154 10.81 -11.14 0.58
CA GLU A 154 9.56 -11.73 0.10
C GLU A 154 9.73 -12.18 -1.35
#